data_AF-A0A6I7XZP7-F1
#
_entry.id   AF-A0A6I7XZP7-F1
#
_cell.length_a   1.000
_cell.length_b   1.000
_cell.length_c   1.000
_cell.angle_alpha   90.00
_cell.angle_beta   90.00
_cell.angle_gamma   90.00
#
_symmetry.space_group_name_H-M   'P 1'
#
loop_
_entity.id
_entity.type
_entity.pdbx_description
1 polymer ?
#
loop_
_entity_poly.entity_id
_entity_poly.type
_entity_poly.pdbx_seq_one_letter_code
_entity_poly.pdbx_strand_id
1 'polypeptide(L)'
;MTDSFDRLPDAVTEIFGEDATAEQAYDLLTVDVPPTAWITALETARDTLGCTYFDWLSAVDEPGTGFRVCAHVAALPSGGSGVRRLLVRTTVPHEAPVLPTAIGVYEGAAWHERETHEMFGVDFEDHPHLVPLLLPENFEGHPLRKDFVLAARVAKAWPGAKEPGESEHGGPKRRTMLPPGVPDPNEWGPLKGQLPPAPARPARGARAAGERPVRRTRTAGEATPTTPAEPRRTRSASQGSASQQGADAPWHTAGDDQPLRRLRSGGPGAERGPGGGGQRPHPRQRRRSRVNDALDVALRLVIVFAVFMVLPLVVGQTEHKVMAHMQGRLGPMYAGGFHGWAQLVADGVKFAQKEDIVPAGADRKVFRLAPAVALLPYLLVLVAIPVGPGEGAVGQVIDAGIFFVLAVMGVGVLGSLMAGWASANKFSLLGGLRTAAQLLAYELPMLLAAASVAMAAGTVSLPGILDAFEWWWLPWQITGALVFFVAGLAELQRPPFDMPVADSEIIFGAYTEYTGLRFALFLLAEYAGIVVLCGLTTVLFLGGWHGPLGADGLGWVWTLLKTGILAFVVIWLRVSYPRLREDQLQKLAWTTLIPLALAQIALTGIVKVAIN
;
A
#
# COMPACT_ATOMS: atom_id res chain seq x y z
N MET A 1 40.26 -38.02 -12.29
CA MET A 1 40.09 -37.70 -10.86
C MET A 1 38.60 -37.72 -10.61
N THR A 2 38.11 -38.67 -9.85
CA THR A 2 36.70 -38.70 -9.44
C THR A 2 36.44 -37.43 -8.64
N ASP A 3 35.40 -36.69 -8.98
CA ASP A 3 35.02 -35.48 -8.27
C ASP A 3 34.72 -35.84 -6.81
N SER A 4 35.30 -35.12 -5.85
CA SER A 4 35.07 -35.40 -4.42
C SER A 4 33.60 -35.38 -4.06
N PHE A 5 32.80 -34.59 -4.79
CA PHE A 5 31.34 -34.53 -4.64
C PHE A 5 30.66 -35.87 -4.97
N ASP A 6 31.12 -36.57 -6.01
CA ASP A 6 30.48 -37.80 -6.50
C ASP A 6 30.74 -39.01 -5.56
N ARG A 7 31.61 -38.84 -4.55
CA ARG A 7 31.87 -39.85 -3.51
C ARG A 7 30.94 -39.73 -2.31
N LEU A 8 30.12 -38.69 -2.24
CA LEU A 8 29.12 -38.52 -1.20
C LEU A 8 27.83 -39.27 -1.59
N PRO A 9 27.11 -39.86 -0.63
CA PRO A 9 27.26 -39.71 0.83
C PRO A 9 28.35 -40.58 1.49
N ASP A 10 28.88 -41.61 0.80
CA ASP A 10 29.71 -42.66 1.41
C ASP A 10 31.04 -42.15 1.98
N ALA A 11 31.66 -41.14 1.37
CA ALA A 11 32.92 -40.56 1.81
C ALA A 11 32.77 -39.38 2.78
N VAL A 12 31.60 -39.20 3.42
CA VAL A 12 31.35 -38.03 4.28
C VAL A 12 32.35 -37.91 5.43
N THR A 13 32.73 -39.00 6.08
CA THR A 13 33.66 -38.96 7.20
C THR A 13 35.09 -38.64 6.78
N GLU A 14 35.47 -39.02 5.55
CA GLU A 14 36.76 -38.67 4.94
C GLU A 14 36.82 -37.18 4.58
N ILE A 15 35.70 -36.61 4.11
CA ILE A 15 35.63 -35.25 3.58
C ILE A 15 35.34 -34.23 4.68
N PHE A 16 34.38 -34.49 5.56
CA PHE A 16 33.87 -33.55 6.57
C PHE A 16 34.26 -33.91 8.01
N GLY A 17 34.93 -35.05 8.24
CA GLY A 17 35.40 -35.50 9.56
C GLY A 17 34.55 -36.61 10.18
N GLU A 18 35.10 -37.29 11.20
CA GLU A 18 34.51 -38.52 11.77
C GLU A 18 33.09 -38.34 12.35
N ASP A 19 32.77 -37.15 12.85
CA ASP A 19 31.46 -36.83 13.44
C ASP A 19 30.41 -36.39 12.40
N ALA A 20 30.78 -36.35 11.11
CA ALA A 20 29.88 -35.95 10.04
C ALA A 20 29.03 -37.12 9.54
N THR A 21 27.76 -36.83 9.26
CA THR A 21 26.84 -37.82 8.63
C THR A 21 26.24 -37.23 7.36
N ALA A 22 25.96 -38.08 6.37
CA ALA A 22 25.37 -37.65 5.12
C ALA A 22 24.15 -38.49 4.77
N GLU A 23 23.13 -37.83 4.23
CA GLU A 23 21.95 -38.46 3.66
C GLU A 23 21.64 -37.85 2.29
N GLN A 24 21.11 -38.66 1.38
CA GLN A 24 20.62 -38.17 0.09
C GLN A 24 19.14 -38.49 -0.04
N ALA A 25 18.32 -37.45 -0.20
CA ALA A 25 16.88 -37.57 -0.37
C ALA A 25 16.40 -36.55 -1.40
N TYR A 26 15.52 -36.97 -2.32
CA TYR A 26 14.93 -36.10 -3.35
C TYR A 26 15.97 -35.28 -4.16
N ASP A 27 17.06 -35.93 -4.58
CA ASP A 27 18.19 -35.31 -5.30
C ASP A 27 18.89 -34.16 -4.55
N LEU A 28 18.73 -34.09 -3.22
CA LEU A 28 19.46 -33.19 -2.34
C LEU A 28 20.38 -33.99 -1.43
N LEU A 29 21.68 -33.72 -1.52
CA LEU A 29 22.68 -34.24 -0.60
C LEU A 29 22.72 -33.35 0.64
N THR A 30 22.58 -33.96 1.81
CA THR A 30 22.59 -33.27 3.10
C THR A 30 23.72 -33.82 3.96
N VAL A 31 24.47 -32.94 4.60
CA VAL A 31 25.58 -33.28 5.49
C VAL A 31 25.35 -32.62 6.84
N ASP A 32 25.22 -33.41 7.89
CA ASP A 32 25.15 -32.92 9.27
C ASP A 32 26.54 -32.95 9.90
N VAL A 33 26.93 -31.84 10.53
CA VAL A 33 28.21 -31.67 11.22
C VAL A 33 28.01 -31.12 12.64
N PRO A 34 28.92 -31.40 13.59
CA PRO A 34 28.89 -30.76 14.90
C PRO A 34 29.10 -29.24 14.79
N PRO A 35 28.55 -28.41 15.70
CA PRO A 35 28.69 -26.95 15.65
C PRO A 35 30.14 -26.47 15.62
N THR A 36 31.05 -27.20 16.26
CA THR A 36 32.49 -26.92 16.27
C THR A 36 33.16 -27.05 14.91
N ALA A 37 32.58 -27.83 13.99
CA ALA A 37 33.08 -28.03 12.63
C ALA A 37 32.38 -27.15 11.58
N TRP A 38 31.47 -26.26 12.00
CA TRP A 38 30.60 -25.49 11.09
C TRP A 38 31.38 -24.74 10.00
N ILE A 39 32.35 -23.91 10.38
CA ILE A 39 33.13 -23.10 9.42
C ILE A 39 33.98 -23.99 8.53
N THR A 40 34.69 -24.96 9.11
CA THR A 40 35.52 -25.90 8.37
C THR A 40 34.69 -26.69 7.34
N ALA A 41 33.47 -27.12 7.69
CA ALA A 41 32.58 -27.79 6.75
C ALA A 41 32.17 -26.90 5.58
N LEU A 42 31.86 -25.62 5.84
CA LEU A 42 31.55 -24.65 4.78
C LEU A 42 32.75 -24.36 3.88
N GLU A 43 33.96 -24.26 4.46
CA GLU A 43 35.22 -24.13 3.71
C GLU A 43 35.48 -25.37 2.86
N THR A 44 35.31 -26.58 3.39
CA THR A 44 35.42 -27.83 2.63
C THR A 44 34.42 -27.86 1.48
N ALA A 45 33.16 -27.46 1.72
CA ALA A 45 32.15 -27.37 0.66
C ALA A 45 32.60 -26.41 -0.46
N ARG A 46 33.16 -25.24 -0.11
CA ARG A 46 33.62 -24.25 -1.09
C ARG A 46 34.84 -24.74 -1.87
N ASP A 47 35.87 -25.14 -1.14
CA ASP A 47 37.23 -25.30 -1.65
C ASP A 47 37.48 -26.71 -2.19
N THR A 48 36.86 -27.74 -1.60
CA THR A 48 37.04 -29.14 -2.01
C THR A 48 35.92 -29.62 -2.93
N LEU A 49 34.68 -29.21 -2.65
CA LEU A 49 33.51 -29.65 -3.44
C LEU A 49 33.09 -28.66 -4.53
N GLY A 50 33.74 -27.49 -4.59
CA GLY A 50 33.48 -26.47 -5.60
C GLY A 50 32.13 -25.76 -5.44
N CYS A 51 31.50 -25.82 -4.26
CA CYS A 51 30.22 -25.18 -3.99
C CYS A 51 30.37 -23.67 -3.80
N THR A 52 30.79 -22.95 -4.84
CA THR A 52 31.07 -21.51 -4.76
C THR A 52 29.82 -20.63 -4.70
N TYR A 53 28.64 -21.17 -5.01
CA TYR A 53 27.39 -20.43 -4.98
C TYR A 53 26.66 -20.68 -3.65
N PHE A 54 26.52 -19.63 -2.85
CA PHE A 54 25.69 -19.63 -1.66
C PHE A 54 24.25 -19.27 -2.03
N ASP A 55 23.28 -20.08 -1.62
CA ASP A 55 21.87 -19.89 -1.97
C ASP A 55 21.07 -19.30 -0.80
N TRP A 56 21.07 -19.95 0.36
CA TRP A 56 20.42 -19.44 1.57
C TRP A 56 20.95 -20.10 2.85
N LEU A 57 20.74 -19.42 3.98
CA LEU A 57 20.91 -19.98 5.33
C LEU A 57 19.65 -19.70 6.16
N SER A 58 19.24 -20.67 6.97
CA SER A 58 18.13 -20.51 7.92
C SER A 58 18.27 -21.49 9.07
N ALA A 59 17.31 -21.49 9.99
CA ALA A 59 17.23 -22.49 11.05
C ALA A 59 15.86 -23.16 11.10
N VAL A 60 15.79 -24.29 11.79
CA VAL A 60 14.56 -24.98 12.16
C VAL A 60 14.60 -25.20 13.66
N ASP A 61 13.56 -24.76 14.36
CA ASP A 61 13.38 -25.09 15.78
C ASP A 61 12.85 -26.53 15.91
N GLU A 62 13.73 -27.43 16.36
CA GLU A 62 13.46 -28.85 16.60
C GLU A 62 13.18 -29.08 18.10
N PRO A 63 11.90 -29.28 18.50
CA PRO A 63 11.52 -29.35 19.90
C PRO A 63 12.30 -30.42 20.68
N GLY A 64 12.92 -30.00 21.78
CA GLY A 64 13.68 -30.89 22.66
C GLY A 64 15.09 -31.24 22.15
N THR A 65 15.51 -30.73 20.99
CA THR A 65 16.86 -30.97 20.44
C THR A 65 17.66 -29.67 20.35
N GLY A 66 17.12 -28.63 19.72
CA GLY A 66 17.84 -27.38 19.50
C GLY A 66 17.33 -26.65 18.25
N PHE A 67 18.09 -25.64 17.82
CA PHE A 67 17.93 -25.04 16.51
C PHE A 67 18.84 -25.73 15.50
N ARG A 68 18.26 -26.34 14.48
CA ARG A 68 18.97 -26.92 13.36
C ARG A 68 19.25 -25.84 12.33
N VAL A 69 20.46 -25.29 12.33
CA VAL A 69 20.94 -24.30 11.35
C VAL A 69 21.32 -25.03 10.07
N CYS A 70 20.86 -24.52 8.93
CA CYS A 70 21.03 -25.12 7.61
C CYS A 70 21.59 -24.07 6.64
N ALA A 71 22.64 -24.42 5.89
CA ALA A 71 23.17 -23.63 4.78
C ALA A 71 23.07 -24.43 3.48
N HIS A 72 22.38 -23.88 2.49
CA HIS A 72 22.28 -24.45 1.16
C HIS A 72 23.30 -23.80 0.22
N VAL A 73 24.19 -24.62 -0.33
CA VAL A 73 25.26 -24.21 -1.23
C VAL A 73 25.26 -25.08 -2.47
N ALA A 74 25.75 -24.54 -3.58
CA ALA A 74 25.74 -25.22 -4.86
C ALA A 74 27.05 -25.06 -5.64
N ALA A 75 27.44 -26.13 -6.31
CA ALA A 75 28.47 -26.10 -7.33
C ALA A 75 27.80 -25.86 -8.69
N LEU A 76 28.13 -24.73 -9.31
CA LEU A 76 27.58 -24.36 -10.61
C LEU A 76 28.27 -25.15 -11.74
N PRO A 77 27.55 -25.43 -12.84
CA PRO A 77 28.09 -26.17 -13.97
C PRO A 77 29.36 -25.53 -14.54
N SER A 78 30.40 -26.33 -14.70
CA SER A 78 31.51 -26.03 -15.61
C SER A 78 31.46 -27.02 -16.77
N GLY A 79 30.90 -26.61 -17.91
CA GLY A 79 30.92 -27.43 -19.12
C GLY A 79 29.80 -28.48 -19.29
N GLY A 80 28.58 -28.21 -18.80
CA GLY A 80 27.38 -28.99 -19.15
C GLY A 80 26.91 -30.04 -18.14
N SER A 81 27.57 -30.16 -16.98
CA SER A 81 27.03 -30.89 -15.83
C SER A 81 25.82 -30.16 -15.23
N GLY A 82 24.92 -30.88 -14.54
CA GLY A 82 23.84 -30.24 -13.78
C GLY A 82 24.36 -29.44 -12.58
N VAL A 83 23.52 -28.58 -12.01
CA VAL A 83 23.82 -27.91 -10.73
C VAL A 83 23.85 -28.95 -9.62
N ARG A 84 24.97 -29.05 -8.89
CA ARG A 84 25.08 -29.94 -7.73
C ARG A 84 24.77 -29.16 -6.46
N ARG A 85 23.84 -29.66 -5.65
CA ARG A 85 23.32 -28.98 -4.46
C ARG A 85 23.73 -29.73 -3.20
N LEU A 86 24.13 -28.98 -2.18
CA LEU A 86 24.55 -29.49 -0.89
C LEU A 86 23.86 -28.68 0.22
N LEU A 87 23.24 -29.37 1.16
CA LEU A 87 22.71 -28.79 2.38
C LEU A 87 23.63 -29.16 3.55
N VAL A 88 24.35 -28.19 4.11
CA VAL A 88 25.15 -28.39 5.33
C VAL A 88 24.30 -28.01 6.53
N ARG A 89 24.19 -28.89 7.52
CA ARG A 89 23.37 -28.68 8.71
C ARG A 89 24.20 -28.83 9.98
N THR A 90 23.83 -28.07 11.01
CA THR A 90 24.32 -28.26 12.37
C THR A 90 23.22 -27.96 13.37
N THR A 91 23.36 -28.41 14.61
CA THR A 91 22.35 -28.21 15.66
C THR A 91 22.95 -27.53 16.87
N VAL A 92 22.42 -26.36 17.23
CA VAL A 92 22.81 -25.59 18.42
C VAL A 92 21.73 -25.67 19.50
N PRO A 93 22.09 -25.67 20.80
CA PRO A 93 21.12 -25.82 21.88
C PRO A 93 20.22 -24.59 22.04
N HIS A 94 18.98 -24.77 22.53
CA HIS A 94 18.02 -23.67 22.75
C HIS A 94 18.47 -22.63 23.78
N GLU A 95 19.19 -23.05 24.82
CA GLU A 95 19.59 -22.18 25.94
C GLU A 95 20.73 -21.23 25.58
N ALA A 96 21.63 -21.65 24.69
CA ALA A 96 22.79 -20.87 24.24
C ALA A 96 23.02 -21.12 22.73
N PRO A 97 22.11 -20.63 21.87
CA PRO A 97 22.15 -20.90 20.44
C PRO A 97 23.20 -20.01 19.76
N VAL A 98 24.46 -20.41 19.81
CA VAL A 98 25.59 -19.64 19.27
C VAL A 98 26.32 -20.42 18.18
N LEU A 99 26.72 -19.73 17.11
CA LEU A 99 27.50 -20.28 16.00
C LEU A 99 28.47 -19.22 15.46
N PRO A 100 29.68 -19.56 14.97
CA PRO A 100 30.52 -18.60 14.27
C PRO A 100 29.89 -18.14 12.94
N THR A 101 30.10 -16.88 12.56
CA THR A 101 29.64 -16.32 11.27
C THR A 101 30.29 -16.99 10.07
N ALA A 102 29.48 -17.33 9.07
CA ALA A 102 29.88 -17.87 7.78
C ALA A 102 30.26 -16.80 6.75
N ILE A 103 30.17 -15.50 7.07
CA ILE A 103 30.47 -14.39 6.14
C ILE A 103 31.89 -14.50 5.57
N GLY A 104 32.85 -14.94 6.39
CA GLY A 104 34.23 -15.15 5.94
C GLY A 104 34.38 -16.25 4.88
N VAL A 105 33.42 -17.17 4.79
CA VAL A 105 33.38 -18.22 3.77
C VAL A 105 32.53 -17.79 2.57
N TYR A 106 31.33 -17.29 2.84
CA TYR A 106 30.35 -16.80 1.86
C TYR A 106 29.80 -15.45 2.29
N GLU A 107 30.15 -14.37 1.57
CA GLU A 107 29.68 -13.01 1.88
C GLU A 107 28.14 -12.90 1.88
N GLY A 108 27.48 -13.69 1.04
CA GLY A 108 26.01 -13.78 0.97
C GLY A 108 25.33 -14.26 2.26
N ALA A 109 26.06 -14.89 3.19
CA ALA A 109 25.51 -15.32 4.47
C ALA A 109 25.06 -14.16 5.36
N ALA A 110 25.62 -12.95 5.18
CA ALA A 110 25.37 -11.81 6.07
C ALA A 110 23.88 -11.45 6.23
N TRP A 111 23.09 -11.55 5.16
CA TRP A 111 21.65 -11.30 5.23
C TRP A 111 20.93 -12.39 6.02
N HIS A 112 21.23 -13.65 5.69
CA HIS A 112 20.56 -14.83 6.23
C HIS A 112 20.87 -15.08 7.70
N GLU A 113 22.10 -14.77 8.14
CA GLU A 113 22.47 -14.85 9.55
C GLU A 113 21.72 -13.82 10.39
N ARG A 114 21.53 -12.59 9.89
CA ARG A 114 20.69 -11.58 10.54
C ARG A 114 19.22 -12.01 10.63
N GLU A 115 18.66 -12.54 9.55
CA GLU A 115 17.31 -13.07 9.54
C GLU A 115 17.16 -14.23 10.54
N THR A 116 18.13 -15.15 10.57
CA THR A 116 18.10 -16.32 11.46
C THR A 116 18.24 -15.91 12.92
N HIS A 117 19.16 -14.98 13.22
CA HIS A 117 19.28 -14.35 14.53
C HIS A 117 17.98 -13.68 14.96
N GLU A 118 17.34 -12.92 14.08
CA GLU A 118 16.11 -12.22 14.43
C GLU A 118 14.91 -13.18 14.60
N MET A 119 14.77 -14.16 13.71
CA MET A 119 13.62 -15.07 13.67
C MET A 119 13.70 -16.22 14.68
N PHE A 120 14.91 -16.70 14.98
CA PHE A 120 15.17 -17.85 15.86
C PHE A 120 16.06 -17.51 17.05
N GLY A 121 16.65 -16.32 17.13
CA GLY A 121 17.53 -15.92 18.23
C GLY A 121 18.81 -16.74 18.29
N VAL A 122 19.35 -17.14 17.15
CA VAL A 122 20.68 -17.78 17.03
C VAL A 122 21.72 -16.67 16.87
N ASP A 123 22.68 -16.57 17.78
CA ASP A 123 23.75 -15.57 17.72
C ASP A 123 24.88 -16.05 16.80
N PHE A 124 25.31 -15.17 15.90
CA PHE A 124 26.44 -15.40 15.00
C PHE A 124 27.66 -14.61 15.48
N GLU A 125 28.65 -15.30 16.06
CA GLU A 125 29.89 -14.66 16.56
C GLU A 125 30.66 -14.00 15.41
N ASP A 126 31.25 -12.84 15.71
CA ASP A 126 32.01 -11.99 14.77
C ASP A 126 31.21 -11.42 13.57
N HIS A 127 29.88 -11.55 13.56
CA HIS A 127 29.05 -10.94 12.53
C HIS A 127 29.11 -9.40 12.63
N PRO A 128 29.49 -8.67 11.55
CA PRO A 128 29.82 -7.23 11.61
C PRO A 128 28.62 -6.32 11.90
N HIS A 129 27.40 -6.78 11.63
CA HIS A 129 26.18 -5.98 11.77
C HIS A 129 24.95 -6.83 12.14
N LEU A 130 25.02 -7.55 13.26
CA LEU A 130 23.96 -8.48 13.71
C LEU A 130 22.80 -7.74 14.41
N VAL A 131 22.09 -6.91 13.66
CA VAL A 131 20.93 -6.14 14.15
C VAL A 131 19.65 -6.59 13.46
N PRO A 132 18.47 -6.41 14.10
CA PRO A 132 17.16 -6.68 13.53
C PRO A 132 17.01 -6.19 12.09
N LEU A 133 16.37 -6.98 11.25
CA LEU A 133 16.27 -6.78 9.82
C LEU A 133 14.82 -6.59 9.37
N LEU A 134 13.91 -7.45 9.85
CA LEU A 134 12.50 -7.51 9.47
C LEU A 134 11.58 -6.99 10.59
N LEU A 135 11.92 -7.21 11.86
CA LEU A 135 11.12 -6.91 13.05
C LEU A 135 11.47 -5.56 13.69
N PRO A 136 10.46 -4.80 14.16
CA PRO A 136 10.70 -3.48 14.75
C PRO A 136 11.76 -3.53 15.85
N GLU A 137 12.53 -2.45 16.05
CA GLU A 137 13.57 -2.40 17.10
C GLU A 137 13.02 -2.71 18.51
N ASN A 138 11.72 -2.47 18.72
CA ASN A 138 11.00 -2.75 19.97
C ASN A 138 10.23 -4.08 19.97
N PHE A 139 10.42 -4.94 18.96
CA PHE A 139 9.76 -6.24 18.91
C PHE A 139 10.41 -7.19 19.92
N GLU A 140 9.58 -7.80 20.77
CA GLU A 140 10.04 -8.73 21.80
C GLU A 140 9.87 -10.17 21.32
N GLY A 141 10.96 -10.91 21.23
CA GLY A 141 11.00 -12.35 20.95
C GLY A 141 11.27 -12.71 19.48
N HIS A 142 11.11 -14.00 19.16
CA HIS A 142 11.60 -14.61 17.92
C HIS A 142 10.47 -15.40 17.21
N PRO A 143 9.84 -14.83 16.16
CA PRO A 143 8.59 -15.34 15.60
C PRO A 143 8.60 -16.78 15.08
N LEU A 144 9.76 -17.31 14.68
CA LEU A 144 9.87 -18.66 14.11
C LEU A 144 10.23 -19.72 15.14
N ARG A 145 10.42 -19.35 16.41
CA ARG A 145 10.50 -20.33 17.50
C ARG A 145 9.13 -20.94 17.76
N LYS A 146 9.09 -22.24 18.05
CA LYS A 146 7.88 -23.01 18.36
C LYS A 146 7.26 -22.60 19.69
N ASP A 147 8.04 -22.03 20.60
CA ASP A 147 7.59 -21.50 21.88
C ASP A 147 7.06 -20.06 21.78
N PHE A 148 7.29 -19.37 20.66
CA PHE A 148 6.85 -17.99 20.47
C PHE A 148 5.33 -17.89 20.31
N VAL A 149 4.70 -17.14 21.20
CA VAL A 149 3.27 -16.92 21.18
C VAL A 149 2.94 -15.78 20.23
N LEU A 150 2.34 -16.10 19.08
CA LEU A 150 1.83 -15.09 18.14
C LEU A 150 0.92 -14.09 18.86
N ALA A 151 1.22 -12.79 18.75
CA ALA A 151 0.43 -11.70 19.33
C ALA A 151 -1.06 -11.73 18.91
N ALA A 152 -1.42 -12.34 17.79
CA ALA A 152 -2.82 -12.59 17.42
C ALA A 152 -3.58 -13.51 18.41
N ARG A 153 -2.88 -14.22 19.30
CA ARG A 153 -3.42 -15.08 20.35
C ARG A 153 -3.31 -14.48 21.75
N VAL A 154 -2.67 -13.32 21.89
CA VAL A 154 -2.54 -12.58 23.15
C VAL A 154 -2.97 -11.16 22.87
N ALA A 155 -4.17 -10.78 23.30
CA ALA A 155 -4.54 -9.38 23.40
C ALA A 155 -3.54 -8.69 24.36
N LYS A 156 -2.44 -8.14 23.82
CA LYS A 156 -1.50 -7.35 24.61
C LYS A 156 -2.21 -6.02 24.84
N ALA A 157 -2.75 -5.84 26.04
CA ALA A 157 -3.36 -4.58 26.43
C ALA A 157 -2.30 -3.47 26.30
N TRP A 158 -2.63 -2.42 25.56
CA TRP A 158 -1.77 -1.23 25.48
C TRP A 158 -1.64 -0.63 26.89
N PRO A 159 -0.43 -0.22 27.34
CA PRO A 159 -0.27 0.39 28.65
C PRO A 159 -1.20 1.60 28.80
N GLY A 160 -2.19 1.52 29.69
CA GLY A 160 -3.18 2.58 29.94
C GLY A 160 -4.51 2.48 29.16
N ALA A 161 -4.71 1.48 28.31
CA ALA A 161 -6.01 1.25 27.69
C ALA A 161 -7.01 0.64 28.69
N LYS A 162 -8.00 1.44 29.11
CA LYS A 162 -9.21 0.96 29.81
C LYS A 162 -10.20 0.45 28.77
N GLU A 163 -10.83 -0.70 29.02
CA GLU A 163 -11.93 -1.13 28.15
C GLU A 163 -13.16 -0.23 28.34
N PRO A 164 -13.96 0.02 27.29
CA PRO A 164 -15.22 0.74 27.41
C PRO A 164 -16.15 0.06 28.43
N GLY A 165 -16.26 0.63 29.63
CA GLY A 165 -17.09 0.12 30.73
C GLY A 165 -16.35 -0.29 32.02
N GLU A 166 -15.01 -0.17 32.10
CA GLU A 166 -14.29 -0.32 33.38
C GLU A 166 -14.58 0.89 34.31
N SER A 167 -15.31 0.66 35.41
CA SER A 167 -15.58 1.68 36.44
C SER A 167 -14.38 1.88 37.38
N GLU A 168 -14.14 3.12 37.83
CA GLU A 168 -13.04 3.48 38.76
C GLU A 168 -13.12 2.85 40.15
N HIS A 169 -14.24 2.19 40.47
CA HIS A 169 -14.42 1.48 41.73
C HIS A 169 -14.15 -0.01 41.49
N GLY A 170 -13.20 -0.56 42.25
CA GLY A 170 -12.65 -1.92 42.14
C GLY A 170 -13.67 -3.04 42.34
N GLY A 171 -14.62 -3.15 41.41
CA GLY A 171 -15.54 -4.26 41.28
C GLY A 171 -14.88 -5.46 40.61
N PRO A 172 -15.42 -6.68 40.83
CA PRO A 172 -14.83 -7.90 40.31
C PRO A 172 -14.82 -7.93 38.77
N LYS A 173 -13.63 -8.13 38.20
CA LYS A 173 -13.37 -8.19 36.75
C LYS A 173 -14.20 -9.31 36.11
N ARG A 174 -15.02 -8.99 35.10
CA ARG A 174 -15.81 -10.00 34.36
C ARG A 174 -14.89 -10.79 33.42
N ARG A 175 -15.06 -12.11 33.35
CA ARG A 175 -14.21 -13.01 32.56
C ARG A 175 -14.18 -12.63 31.08
N THR A 176 -12.99 -12.42 30.53
CA THR A 176 -12.73 -12.39 29.08
C THR A 176 -12.97 -13.80 28.52
N MET A 177 -13.89 -13.96 27.56
CA MET A 177 -14.07 -15.25 26.90
C MET A 177 -12.82 -15.53 26.05
N LEU A 178 -12.13 -16.64 26.34
CA LEU A 178 -11.07 -17.11 25.47
C LEU A 178 -11.68 -17.54 24.12
N PRO A 179 -11.05 -17.18 22.99
CA PRO A 179 -11.43 -17.71 21.69
C PRO A 179 -11.40 -19.25 21.67
N PRO A 180 -12.26 -19.91 20.87
CA PRO A 180 -12.23 -21.37 20.73
C PRO A 180 -10.84 -21.86 20.31
N GLY A 181 -10.27 -22.82 21.05
CA GLY A 181 -8.98 -23.44 20.75
C GLY A 181 -7.75 -22.82 21.42
N VAL A 182 -7.92 -21.84 22.33
CA VAL A 182 -6.83 -21.32 23.17
C VAL A 182 -6.78 -22.10 24.49
N PRO A 183 -5.70 -22.86 24.78
CA PRO A 183 -5.51 -23.52 26.08
C PRO A 183 -5.45 -22.50 27.21
N ASP A 184 -5.86 -22.90 28.42
CA ASP A 184 -5.80 -22.00 29.57
C ASP A 184 -4.33 -21.58 29.85
N PRO A 185 -4.02 -20.28 30.04
CA PRO A 185 -2.67 -19.82 30.39
C PRO A 185 -2.10 -20.44 31.67
N ASN A 186 -2.95 -20.96 32.56
CA ASN A 186 -2.50 -21.73 33.73
C ASN A 186 -2.15 -23.20 33.40
N GLU A 187 -2.56 -23.71 32.25
CA GLU A 187 -2.30 -25.07 31.79
C GLU A 187 -1.13 -25.15 30.80
N TRP A 188 -0.74 -24.03 30.17
CA TRP A 188 0.28 -23.97 29.12
C TRP A 188 1.12 -22.68 29.16
N GLY A 189 2.41 -22.78 28.79
CA GLY A 189 3.33 -21.65 28.64
C GLY A 189 4.15 -21.29 29.89
N PRO A 190 4.97 -20.22 29.83
CA PRO A 190 5.91 -19.85 30.89
C PRO A 190 5.25 -19.37 32.20
N LEU A 191 3.96 -19.04 32.16
CA LEU A 191 3.16 -18.64 33.32
C LEU A 191 2.37 -19.80 33.95
N LYS A 192 2.65 -21.04 33.54
CA LYS A 192 1.97 -22.24 34.05
C LYS A 192 2.03 -22.29 35.58
N GLY A 193 0.86 -22.28 36.22
CA GLY A 193 0.73 -22.32 37.68
C GLY A 193 1.06 -21.02 38.43
N GLN A 194 1.36 -19.92 37.73
CA GLN A 194 1.67 -18.64 38.36
C GLN A 194 0.45 -17.73 38.53
N LEU A 195 -0.65 -17.97 37.80
CA LEU A 195 -1.86 -17.18 37.93
C LEU A 195 -2.81 -17.78 38.97
N PRO A 196 -3.57 -16.95 39.72
CA PRO A 196 -4.55 -17.44 40.68
C PRO A 196 -5.52 -18.44 40.03
N PRO A 197 -5.94 -19.50 40.76
CA PRO A 197 -6.91 -20.45 40.22
C PRO A 197 -8.20 -19.73 39.84
N ALA A 198 -8.80 -20.12 38.71
CA ALA A 198 -10.04 -19.54 38.25
C ALA A 198 -11.12 -19.68 39.36
N PRO A 199 -11.86 -18.60 39.70
CA PRO A 199 -12.88 -18.69 40.74
C PRO A 199 -13.95 -19.70 40.34
N ALA A 200 -14.21 -20.66 41.23
CA ALA A 200 -15.19 -21.71 41.01
C ALA A 200 -16.58 -21.08 40.77
N ARG A 201 -17.28 -21.57 39.74
CA ARG A 201 -18.65 -21.16 39.44
C ARG A 201 -19.51 -21.47 40.68
N PRO A 202 -20.28 -20.50 41.23
CA PRO A 202 -21.18 -20.83 42.33
C PRO A 202 -22.15 -21.91 41.85
N ALA A 203 -22.18 -23.02 42.58
CA ALA A 203 -23.12 -24.09 42.34
C ALA A 203 -24.53 -23.49 42.33
N ARG A 204 -25.31 -23.80 41.29
CA ARG A 204 -26.72 -23.44 41.22
C ARG A 204 -27.39 -24.04 42.46
N GLY A 205 -27.69 -23.21 43.46
CA GLY A 205 -28.41 -23.64 44.65
C GLY A 205 -29.69 -24.35 44.25
N ALA A 206 -29.92 -25.54 44.83
CA ALA A 206 -31.14 -26.30 44.64
C ALA A 206 -32.34 -25.40 44.96
N ARG A 207 -33.21 -25.15 43.98
CA ARG A 207 -34.51 -24.53 44.24
C ARG A 207 -35.32 -25.50 45.08
N ALA A 208 -35.73 -25.04 46.26
CA ALA A 208 -36.64 -25.76 47.15
C ALA A 208 -37.92 -26.15 46.40
N ALA A 209 -38.37 -27.37 46.64
CA ALA A 209 -39.63 -27.90 46.13
C ALA A 209 -40.80 -27.14 46.78
N GLY A 210 -41.58 -26.44 45.96
CA GLY A 210 -42.80 -25.76 46.38
C GLY A 210 -43.63 -25.35 45.17
N GLU A 211 -44.71 -26.11 44.95
CA GLU A 211 -45.88 -25.84 44.11
C GLU A 211 -45.68 -25.62 42.59
N ARG A 212 -45.80 -26.74 41.85
CA ARG A 212 -46.12 -26.77 40.41
C ARG A 212 -47.62 -26.56 40.20
N PRO A 213 -48.06 -25.63 39.33
CA PRO A 213 -49.38 -25.70 38.73
C PRO A 213 -49.42 -26.81 37.67
N VAL A 214 -50.53 -27.55 37.68
CA VAL A 214 -50.77 -28.82 36.98
C VAL A 214 -50.74 -28.68 35.45
N ARG A 215 -49.91 -29.49 34.79
CA ARG A 215 -49.91 -29.69 33.33
C ARG A 215 -51.07 -30.63 32.95
N ARG A 216 -52.13 -30.11 32.34
CA ARG A 216 -53.16 -30.96 31.71
C ARG A 216 -52.62 -31.56 30.41
N THR A 217 -52.75 -32.88 30.34
CA THR A 217 -52.45 -33.77 29.22
C THR A 217 -53.41 -33.55 28.05
N ARG A 218 -52.92 -33.74 26.82
CA ARG A 218 -53.72 -33.73 25.59
C ARG A 218 -54.43 -35.08 25.39
N THR A 219 -55.67 -35.04 24.94
CA THR A 219 -56.42 -36.16 24.33
C THR A 219 -56.95 -35.73 22.96
N ALA A 220 -57.14 -36.71 22.07
CA ALA A 220 -57.46 -36.56 20.64
C ALA A 220 -58.98 -36.56 20.35
N GLY A 221 -59.37 -36.00 19.17
CA GLY A 221 -60.73 -35.91 18.60
C GLY A 221 -61.49 -34.66 19.08
N GLU A 222 -62.15 -33.80 18.30
CA GLU A 222 -62.89 -33.91 17.03
C GLU A 222 -63.18 -32.47 16.48
N ALA A 223 -63.19 -32.28 15.15
CA ALA A 223 -63.82 -31.25 14.28
C ALA A 223 -63.78 -29.71 14.59
N THR A 224 -62.97 -28.88 13.90
CA THR A 224 -63.22 -27.91 12.76
C THR A 224 -64.10 -26.65 13.01
N PRO A 225 -63.93 -25.48 12.32
CA PRO A 225 -62.89 -25.05 11.36
C PRO A 225 -62.31 -23.62 11.57
N THR A 226 -61.08 -23.36 11.12
CA THR A 226 -60.67 -22.04 10.59
C THR A 226 -59.73 -22.19 9.40
N THR A 227 -60.12 -21.54 8.31
CA THR A 227 -59.55 -21.54 6.94
C THR A 227 -58.25 -20.70 6.85
N PRO A 228 -57.40 -20.92 5.84
CA PRO A 228 -55.97 -20.60 5.87
C PRO A 228 -55.62 -19.29 5.14
N ALA A 229 -54.42 -18.75 5.41
CA ALA A 229 -53.80 -17.73 4.57
C ALA A 229 -52.35 -18.07 4.21
N GLU A 230 -52.09 -18.01 2.91
CA GLU A 230 -50.89 -18.38 2.15
C GLU A 230 -49.67 -17.43 2.31
N PRO A 231 -48.47 -17.88 1.88
CA PRO A 231 -47.20 -17.17 2.04
C PRO A 231 -46.96 -16.15 0.91
N ARG A 232 -46.25 -15.04 1.19
CA ARG A 232 -45.77 -14.14 0.13
C ARG A 232 -44.29 -13.80 0.18
N ARG A 233 -43.71 -13.99 -1.00
CA ARG A 233 -42.37 -13.67 -1.48
C ARG A 233 -42.11 -12.15 -1.61
N THR A 234 -40.81 -11.88 -1.67
CA THR A 234 -40.05 -10.71 -2.16
C THR A 234 -40.67 -9.80 -3.23
N ARG A 235 -40.32 -8.49 -3.16
CA ARG A 235 -40.07 -7.52 -4.27
C ARG A 235 -39.48 -6.23 -3.66
N SER A 236 -38.26 -5.83 -4.03
CA SER A 236 -37.77 -5.08 -5.21
C SER A 236 -37.90 -3.56 -5.06
N ALA A 237 -36.73 -2.91 -5.12
CA ALA A 237 -36.54 -1.46 -5.11
C ALA A 237 -36.98 -0.83 -6.44
N SER A 238 -37.86 0.17 -6.36
CA SER A 238 -37.97 1.23 -7.36
C SER A 238 -38.78 2.38 -6.75
N GLN A 239 -38.21 3.59 -6.82
CA GLN A 239 -38.84 4.89 -6.51
C GLN A 239 -39.01 5.12 -5.00
N GLY A 240 -38.70 6.26 -4.41
CA GLY A 240 -38.40 7.60 -4.90
C GLY A 240 -38.67 8.50 -3.70
N SER A 241 -37.68 9.30 -3.31
CA SER A 241 -37.69 10.11 -2.09
C SER A 241 -38.71 11.25 -2.17
N ALA A 242 -39.53 11.40 -1.14
CA ALA A 242 -40.26 12.63 -0.83
C ALA A 242 -40.63 12.71 0.66
N SER A 243 -40.74 13.97 1.09
CA SER A 243 -41.32 14.54 2.31
C SER A 243 -40.50 14.59 3.61
N GLN A 244 -40.28 15.87 3.96
CA GLN A 244 -39.88 16.52 5.19
C GLN A 244 -40.85 16.33 6.38
N GLN A 245 -40.39 16.89 7.51
CA GLN A 245 -41.07 17.33 8.74
C GLN A 245 -41.10 16.28 9.85
N GLY A 246 -40.71 16.57 11.09
CA GLY A 246 -40.27 17.78 11.78
C GLY A 246 -40.25 17.46 13.29
N ALA A 247 -39.35 18.03 14.07
CA ALA A 247 -39.40 17.94 15.53
C ALA A 247 -38.84 19.21 16.18
N ASP A 248 -39.63 19.72 17.11
CA ASP A 248 -39.53 20.96 17.89
C ASP A 248 -38.33 21.05 18.84
N ALA A 249 -37.82 22.26 19.09
CA ALA A 249 -37.74 22.87 20.44
C ALA A 249 -37.24 24.34 20.41
N PRO A 250 -37.51 25.16 21.47
CA PRO A 250 -37.71 26.61 21.36
C PRO A 250 -36.63 27.46 22.05
N TRP A 251 -36.56 28.75 21.68
CA TRP A 251 -35.98 29.81 22.52
C TRP A 251 -36.83 31.08 22.50
N HIS A 252 -36.72 31.81 23.60
CA HIS A 252 -37.66 32.77 24.15
C HIS A 252 -37.79 34.12 23.42
N THR A 253 -38.92 34.74 23.70
CA THR A 253 -39.51 36.02 23.30
C THR A 253 -38.82 37.28 23.82
N ALA A 254 -38.74 38.30 22.97
CA ALA A 254 -39.11 39.72 23.20
C ALA A 254 -38.97 40.40 21.82
N GLY A 255 -39.98 41.00 21.18
CA GLY A 255 -40.98 41.93 21.70
C GLY A 255 -40.57 43.33 21.24
N ASP A 256 -41.03 43.76 20.06
CA ASP A 256 -41.41 45.15 19.78
C ASP A 256 -41.98 45.35 18.36
N ASP A 257 -42.87 46.33 18.31
CA ASP A 257 -43.96 46.51 17.37
C ASP A 257 -43.63 47.29 16.07
N GLN A 258 -44.48 47.01 15.07
CA GLN A 258 -44.94 47.88 13.96
C GLN A 258 -44.23 47.93 12.58
N PRO A 259 -45.02 48.14 11.49
CA PRO A 259 -44.65 47.80 10.13
C PRO A 259 -44.30 49.03 9.28
N LEU A 260 -43.31 48.92 8.38
CA LEU A 260 -43.03 49.97 7.40
C LEU A 260 -43.15 49.49 5.95
N ARG A 261 -44.32 49.83 5.42
CA ARG A 261 -44.62 50.39 4.09
C ARG A 261 -43.49 50.43 3.06
N ARG A 262 -43.82 49.87 1.89
CA ARG A 262 -43.24 50.20 0.58
C ARG A 262 -43.07 51.71 0.40
N LEU A 263 -41.86 52.12 0.06
CA LEU A 263 -41.60 53.40 -0.59
C LEU A 263 -40.86 53.17 -1.91
N ARG A 264 -41.58 53.50 -2.97
CA ARG A 264 -41.08 53.76 -4.31
C ARG A 264 -40.48 55.16 -4.26
N SER A 265 -39.20 55.32 -4.55
CA SER A 265 -38.59 56.63 -4.81
C SER A 265 -37.88 56.57 -6.16
N GLY A 266 -38.36 57.41 -7.08
CA GLY A 266 -37.63 57.77 -8.29
C GLY A 266 -36.61 58.86 -7.97
N GLY A 267 -35.49 58.82 -8.67
CA GLY A 267 -34.52 59.92 -8.79
C GLY A 267 -34.18 60.11 -10.28
N PRO A 268 -33.98 61.36 -10.76
CA PRO A 268 -33.95 61.67 -12.18
C PRO A 268 -32.53 61.81 -12.74
N GLY A 269 -32.41 61.68 -14.07
CA GLY A 269 -31.32 62.28 -14.84
C GLY A 269 -30.21 61.31 -15.29
N ALA A 270 -30.41 60.68 -16.44
CA ALA A 270 -29.30 60.23 -17.28
C ALA A 270 -29.68 60.43 -18.75
N GLU A 271 -28.83 61.19 -19.43
CA GLU A 271 -28.96 61.68 -20.79
C GLU A 271 -29.05 60.54 -21.82
N ARG A 272 -29.89 60.75 -22.84
CA ARG A 272 -30.02 59.89 -24.02
C ARG A 272 -28.92 60.22 -25.03
N GLY A 273 -27.99 59.30 -25.25
CA GLY A 273 -27.21 59.16 -26.49
C GLY A 273 -27.72 57.98 -27.33
N PRO A 274 -27.63 58.01 -28.68
CA PRO A 274 -28.47 57.16 -29.52
C PRO A 274 -27.83 55.81 -29.87
N GLY A 275 -28.67 54.77 -29.95
CA GLY A 275 -28.58 53.71 -30.96
C GLY A 275 -27.40 52.75 -30.91
N GLY A 276 -27.43 51.78 -29.99
CA GLY A 276 -26.68 50.53 -30.09
C GLY A 276 -27.62 49.35 -29.84
N GLY A 277 -28.14 48.73 -30.91
CA GLY A 277 -29.09 47.62 -30.84
C GLY A 277 -28.46 46.37 -30.24
N GLY A 278 -28.54 46.21 -28.93
CA GLY A 278 -28.27 44.95 -28.24
C GLY A 278 -29.37 43.93 -28.51
N GLN A 279 -29.30 43.25 -29.65
CA GLN A 279 -30.14 42.10 -29.95
C GLN A 279 -29.90 41.01 -28.90
N ARG A 280 -30.93 40.69 -28.10
CA ARG A 280 -30.94 39.49 -27.27
C ARG A 280 -30.76 38.28 -28.21
N PRO A 281 -29.78 37.39 -27.98
CA PRO A 281 -29.51 36.30 -28.93
C PRO A 281 -30.74 35.40 -29.08
N HIS A 282 -31.11 35.11 -30.33
CA HIS A 282 -32.27 34.28 -30.67
C HIS A 282 -32.20 32.91 -29.95
N PRO A 283 -33.34 32.28 -29.60
CA PRO A 283 -33.38 30.98 -28.91
C PRO A 283 -32.59 29.88 -29.64
N ARG A 284 -32.55 29.94 -30.98
CA ARG A 284 -31.75 29.03 -31.83
C ARG A 284 -30.24 29.26 -31.69
N GLN A 285 -29.80 30.49 -31.47
CA GLN A 285 -28.40 30.86 -31.26
C GLN A 285 -27.90 30.41 -29.88
N ARG A 286 -28.72 30.57 -28.83
CA ARG A 286 -28.45 30.00 -27.49
C ARG A 286 -28.44 28.46 -27.46
N ARG A 287 -29.29 27.81 -28.27
CA ARG A 287 -29.29 26.35 -28.38
C ARG A 287 -28.06 25.85 -29.16
N ARG A 288 -27.62 26.58 -30.19
CA ARG A 288 -26.42 26.24 -30.98
C ARG A 288 -25.13 26.48 -30.19
N SER A 289 -25.06 27.53 -29.38
CA SER A 289 -23.92 27.75 -28.47
C SER A 289 -23.80 26.64 -27.43
N ARG A 290 -24.90 26.30 -26.73
CA ARG A 290 -24.90 25.19 -25.76
C ARG A 290 -24.53 23.82 -26.35
N VAL A 291 -24.92 23.56 -27.60
CA VAL A 291 -24.55 22.32 -28.30
C VAL A 291 -23.06 22.32 -28.63
N ASN A 292 -22.50 23.45 -29.06
CA ASN A 292 -21.07 23.57 -29.29
C ASN A 292 -20.26 23.43 -27.99
N ASP A 293 -20.73 24.01 -26.88
CA ASP A 293 -20.08 23.89 -25.57
C ASP A 293 -20.10 22.44 -25.07
N ALA A 294 -21.23 21.74 -25.22
CA ALA A 294 -21.34 20.33 -24.84
C ALA A 294 -20.47 19.41 -25.70
N LEU A 295 -20.35 19.70 -27.00
CA LEU A 295 -19.48 18.96 -27.91
C LEU A 295 -18.00 19.17 -27.59
N ASP A 296 -17.60 20.40 -27.25
CA ASP A 296 -16.23 20.70 -26.84
C ASP A 296 -15.86 19.95 -25.55
N VAL A 297 -16.73 20.00 -24.52
CA VAL A 297 -16.51 19.24 -23.28
C VAL A 297 -16.44 17.74 -23.56
N ALA A 298 -17.33 17.19 -24.39
CA ALA A 298 -17.31 15.78 -24.74
C ALA A 298 -16.01 15.38 -25.46
N LEU A 299 -15.55 16.21 -26.41
CA LEU A 299 -14.29 15.99 -27.12
C LEU A 299 -13.09 16.01 -26.16
N ARG A 300 -13.03 16.97 -25.24
CA ARG A 300 -11.98 17.05 -24.21
C ARG A 300 -11.96 15.82 -23.32
N LEU A 301 -13.13 15.33 -22.88
CA LEU A 301 -13.21 14.11 -22.07
C LEU A 301 -12.73 12.88 -22.84
N VAL A 302 -13.05 12.76 -24.13
CA VAL A 302 -12.55 11.67 -24.99
C VAL A 302 -11.04 11.75 -25.14
N ILE A 303 -10.48 12.94 -25.33
CA ILE A 303 -9.03 13.15 -25.42
C ILE A 303 -8.36 12.77 -24.09
N VAL A 304 -8.86 13.25 -22.95
CA VAL A 304 -8.30 12.91 -21.63
C VAL A 304 -8.36 11.40 -21.39
N PHE A 305 -9.47 10.74 -21.75
CA PHE A 305 -9.58 9.29 -21.64
C PHE A 305 -8.59 8.55 -22.54
N ALA A 306 -8.39 9.01 -23.77
CA ALA A 306 -7.38 8.44 -24.68
C ALA A 306 -5.96 8.62 -24.12
N VAL A 307 -5.64 9.81 -23.62
CA VAL A 307 -4.35 10.11 -22.96
C VAL A 307 -4.16 9.23 -21.73
N PHE A 308 -5.20 9.06 -20.92
CA PHE A 308 -5.18 8.19 -19.74
C PHE A 308 -4.93 6.72 -20.10
N MET A 309 -5.44 6.24 -21.24
CA MET A 309 -5.15 4.88 -21.68
C MET A 309 -3.75 4.75 -22.28
N VAL A 310 -3.20 5.79 -22.91
CA VAL A 310 -1.93 5.71 -23.66
C VAL A 310 -0.70 6.05 -22.81
N LEU A 311 -0.69 7.15 -22.05
CA LEU A 311 0.51 7.59 -21.33
C LEU A 311 1.02 6.56 -20.30
N PRO A 312 0.17 5.92 -19.48
CA PRO A 312 0.62 4.89 -18.55
C PRO A 312 1.28 3.70 -19.25
N LEU A 313 0.76 3.29 -20.43
CA LEU A 313 1.37 2.25 -21.26
C LEU A 313 2.74 2.69 -21.78
N VAL A 314 2.89 3.94 -22.21
CA VAL A 314 4.19 4.46 -22.66
C VAL A 314 5.20 4.46 -21.51
N VAL A 315 4.80 4.87 -20.30
CA VAL A 315 5.65 4.82 -19.11
C VAL A 315 6.03 3.38 -18.76
N GLY A 316 5.08 2.44 -18.73
CA GLY A 316 5.39 1.04 -18.45
C GLY A 316 6.31 0.39 -19.49
N GLN A 317 6.13 0.72 -20.77
CA GLN A 317 7.00 0.22 -21.83
C GLN A 317 8.42 0.79 -21.68
N THR A 318 8.50 2.06 -21.30
CA THR A 318 9.78 2.73 -21.00
C THR A 318 10.46 2.09 -19.80
N GLU A 319 9.70 1.76 -18.75
CA GLU A 319 10.23 1.07 -17.57
C GLU A 319 10.87 -0.27 -17.92
N HIS A 320 10.18 -1.14 -18.68
CA HIS A 320 10.75 -2.41 -19.14
C HIS A 320 12.07 -2.23 -19.92
N LYS A 321 12.17 -1.17 -20.71
CA LYS A 321 13.37 -0.89 -21.52
C LYS A 321 14.49 -0.32 -20.66
N VAL A 322 14.23 0.74 -19.90
CA VAL A 322 15.23 1.42 -19.08
C VAL A 322 15.81 0.47 -18.04
N MET A 323 14.95 -0.27 -17.32
CA MET A 323 15.38 -1.26 -16.33
C MET A 323 16.28 -2.33 -16.95
N ALA A 324 15.92 -2.86 -18.12
CA ALA A 324 16.74 -3.86 -18.79
C ALA A 324 18.12 -3.32 -19.17
N HIS A 325 18.20 -2.10 -19.72
CA HIS A 325 19.48 -1.48 -20.10
C HIS A 325 20.37 -1.21 -18.88
N MET A 326 19.79 -0.74 -17.78
CA MET A 326 20.52 -0.53 -16.51
C MET A 326 21.05 -1.84 -15.92
N GLN A 327 20.39 -2.96 -16.21
CA GLN A 327 20.80 -4.30 -15.78
C GLN A 327 21.72 -5.01 -16.78
N GLY A 328 22.15 -4.34 -17.87
CA GLY A 328 23.00 -4.96 -18.90
C GLY A 328 22.31 -6.02 -19.75
N ARG A 329 20.96 -6.02 -19.83
CA ARG A 329 20.18 -6.96 -20.64
C ARG A 329 19.22 -6.25 -21.59
N LEU A 330 18.68 -7.00 -22.57
CA LEU A 330 17.69 -6.46 -23.50
C LEU A 330 16.28 -6.56 -22.93
N GLY A 331 15.52 -5.46 -23.00
CA GLY A 331 14.08 -5.46 -22.70
C GLY A 331 13.25 -6.13 -23.81
N PRO A 332 11.91 -6.09 -23.76
CA PRO A 332 11.03 -6.77 -24.73
C PRO A 332 11.35 -6.38 -26.20
N MET A 333 11.63 -7.35 -27.08
CA MET A 333 12.02 -7.08 -28.48
C MET A 333 11.06 -7.62 -29.54
N TYR A 334 10.06 -8.43 -29.18
CA TYR A 334 9.32 -9.24 -30.16
C TYR A 334 7.90 -8.73 -30.45
N ALA A 335 7.09 -8.44 -29.43
CA ALA A 335 5.69 -8.08 -29.62
C ALA A 335 5.53 -6.74 -30.37
N GLY A 336 4.92 -6.77 -31.57
CA GLY A 336 4.83 -5.59 -32.45
C GLY A 336 6.06 -5.37 -33.34
N GLY A 337 7.00 -6.30 -33.36
CA GLY A 337 8.22 -6.20 -34.15
C GLY A 337 9.21 -5.24 -33.53
N PHE A 338 9.48 -4.10 -34.18
CA PHE A 338 10.54 -3.17 -33.78
C PHE A 338 10.48 -2.79 -32.29
N HIS A 339 11.50 -3.23 -31.54
CA HIS A 339 11.69 -2.94 -30.11
C HIS A 339 10.51 -3.32 -29.21
N GLY A 340 9.65 -4.26 -29.62
CA GLY A 340 8.61 -4.80 -28.75
C GLY A 340 7.51 -3.80 -28.35
N TRP A 341 7.24 -2.75 -29.15
CA TRP A 341 6.34 -1.65 -28.77
C TRP A 341 4.91 -2.08 -28.42
N ALA A 342 4.44 -3.23 -28.93
CA ALA A 342 3.10 -3.75 -28.66
C ALA A 342 3.04 -4.70 -27.46
N GLN A 343 4.11 -4.84 -26.67
CA GLN A 343 4.19 -5.76 -25.53
C GLN A 343 3.06 -5.53 -24.52
N LEU A 344 2.91 -4.30 -24.02
CA LEU A 344 1.87 -4.00 -23.03
C LEU A 344 0.45 -4.06 -23.59
N VAL A 345 0.29 -3.88 -24.91
CA VAL A 345 -1.00 -4.12 -25.58
C VAL A 345 -1.34 -5.61 -25.56
N ALA A 346 -0.36 -6.47 -25.85
CA ALA A 346 -0.53 -7.91 -25.77
C ALA A 346 -0.81 -8.37 -24.32
N ASP A 347 -0.15 -7.77 -23.32
CA ASP A 347 -0.42 -8.03 -21.91
C ASP A 347 -1.85 -7.62 -21.52
N GLY A 348 -2.35 -6.49 -22.02
CA GLY A 348 -3.74 -6.07 -21.85
C GLY A 348 -4.75 -7.09 -22.42
N VAL A 349 -4.51 -7.58 -23.65
CA VAL A 349 -5.34 -8.63 -24.26
C VAL A 349 -5.29 -9.92 -23.43
N LYS A 350 -4.10 -10.31 -22.95
CA LYS A 350 -3.92 -11.45 -22.05
C LYS A 350 -4.74 -11.29 -20.77
N PHE A 351 -4.72 -10.12 -20.13
CA PHE A 351 -5.51 -9.89 -18.91
C PHE A 351 -7.01 -9.93 -19.16
N ALA A 352 -7.47 -9.47 -20.33
CA ALA A 352 -8.88 -9.56 -20.72
C ALA A 352 -9.35 -11.01 -21.00
N GLN A 353 -8.46 -11.87 -21.50
CA GLN A 353 -8.74 -13.30 -21.71
C GLN A 353 -8.59 -14.13 -20.43
N LYS A 354 -7.84 -13.63 -19.45
CA LYS A 354 -7.56 -14.35 -18.22
C LYS A 354 -8.80 -14.36 -17.32
N GLU A 355 -9.08 -15.53 -16.75
CA GLU A 355 -10.23 -15.74 -15.88
C GLU A 355 -10.21 -14.76 -14.70
N ASP A 356 -11.38 -14.18 -14.43
CA ASP A 356 -11.59 -13.15 -13.42
C ASP A 356 -12.35 -13.74 -12.21
N ILE A 357 -11.57 -14.22 -11.23
CA ILE A 357 -12.05 -14.97 -10.09
C ILE A 357 -12.33 -14.04 -8.90
N VAL A 358 -13.42 -14.30 -8.17
CA VAL A 358 -13.69 -13.67 -6.87
C VAL A 358 -13.65 -14.76 -5.80
N PRO A 359 -12.78 -14.66 -4.77
CA PRO A 359 -12.71 -15.66 -3.71
C PRO A 359 -14.07 -15.86 -3.01
N ALA A 360 -14.36 -17.10 -2.60
CA ALA A 360 -15.66 -17.43 -2.00
C ALA A 360 -15.91 -16.68 -0.67
N GLY A 361 -14.85 -16.45 0.11
CA GLY A 361 -14.90 -15.72 1.38
C GLY A 361 -14.84 -14.19 1.25
N ALA A 362 -14.57 -13.66 0.06
CA ALA A 362 -14.42 -12.22 -0.17
C ALA A 362 -15.75 -11.47 -0.15
N ASP A 363 -15.74 -10.20 0.28
CA ASP A 363 -16.87 -9.31 0.05
C ASP A 363 -16.96 -8.97 -1.44
N ARG A 364 -17.90 -9.62 -2.13
CA ARG A 364 -18.04 -9.53 -3.59
C ARG A 364 -18.25 -8.11 -4.11
N LYS A 365 -18.89 -7.22 -3.35
CA LYS A 365 -19.17 -5.86 -3.82
C LYS A 365 -17.94 -5.00 -3.67
N VAL A 366 -17.33 -5.01 -2.49
CA VAL A 366 -16.15 -4.21 -2.18
C VAL A 366 -14.97 -4.67 -3.05
N PHE A 367 -14.77 -5.98 -3.19
CA PHE A 367 -13.73 -6.58 -4.02
C PHE A 367 -13.83 -6.16 -5.49
N ARG A 368 -15.05 -6.10 -6.05
CA ARG A 368 -15.24 -5.68 -7.44
C ARG A 368 -15.08 -4.17 -7.67
N LEU A 369 -15.36 -3.35 -6.65
CA LEU A 369 -15.29 -1.90 -6.75
C LEU A 369 -13.87 -1.36 -6.47
N ALA A 370 -13.08 -2.06 -5.66
CA ALA A 370 -11.75 -1.60 -5.23
C ALA A 370 -10.83 -1.16 -6.39
N PRO A 371 -10.70 -1.89 -7.52
CA PRO A 371 -9.84 -1.44 -8.63
C PRO A 371 -10.33 -0.14 -9.28
N ALA A 372 -11.66 0.03 -9.40
CA ALA A 372 -12.23 1.25 -9.97
C ALA A 372 -12.01 2.45 -9.04
N VAL A 373 -12.13 2.26 -7.72
CA VAL A 373 -11.87 3.30 -6.71
C VAL A 373 -10.40 3.69 -6.69
N ALA A 374 -9.47 2.76 -6.88
CA ALA A 374 -8.05 3.07 -6.99
C ALA A 374 -7.69 3.84 -8.28
N LEU A 375 -8.35 3.52 -9.40
CA LEU A 375 -8.03 4.09 -10.72
C LEU A 375 -8.66 5.46 -10.96
N LEU A 376 -9.91 5.65 -10.53
CA LEU A 376 -10.72 6.83 -10.85
C LEU A 376 -10.08 8.17 -10.42
N PRO A 377 -9.43 8.28 -9.25
CA PRO A 377 -8.75 9.50 -8.83
C PRO A 377 -7.74 10.03 -9.85
N TYR A 378 -6.90 9.16 -10.40
CA TYR A 378 -5.88 9.57 -11.37
C TYR A 378 -6.51 10.07 -12.67
N LEU A 379 -7.61 9.44 -13.11
CA LEU A 379 -8.37 9.91 -14.28
C LEU A 379 -8.97 11.30 -14.04
N LEU A 380 -9.54 11.54 -12.85
CA LEU A 380 -10.14 12.81 -12.48
C LEU A 380 -9.10 13.93 -12.35
N VAL A 381 -7.94 13.64 -11.76
CA VAL A 381 -6.84 14.61 -11.64
C VAL A 381 -6.28 14.97 -13.01
N LEU A 382 -6.16 14.02 -13.92
CA LEU A 382 -5.64 14.28 -15.28
C LEU A 382 -6.50 15.31 -16.05
N VAL A 383 -7.80 15.40 -15.79
CA VAL A 383 -8.69 16.44 -16.37
C VAL A 383 -8.27 17.84 -15.93
N ALA A 384 -7.72 17.98 -14.73
CA ALA A 384 -7.34 19.26 -14.12
C ALA A 384 -5.92 19.71 -14.47
N ILE A 385 -5.06 18.82 -14.99
CA ILE A 385 -3.66 19.14 -15.29
C ILE A 385 -3.57 20.01 -16.55
N PRO A 386 -3.02 21.23 -16.45
CA PRO A 386 -2.76 22.06 -17.61
C PRO A 386 -1.59 21.54 -18.46
N VAL A 387 -1.81 21.40 -19.77
CA VAL A 387 -0.76 20.98 -20.72
C VAL A 387 -0.34 22.07 -21.71
N GLY A 388 -0.96 23.25 -21.74
CA GLY A 388 -0.52 24.30 -22.67
C GLY A 388 -1.19 25.64 -22.42
N PRO A 389 -0.76 26.69 -23.14
CA PRO A 389 -1.32 28.03 -22.99
C PRO A 389 -2.75 28.08 -23.54
N GLY A 390 -3.68 28.64 -22.74
CA GLY A 390 -5.07 28.92 -23.13
C GLY A 390 -6.12 27.94 -22.58
N GLU A 391 -7.38 28.38 -22.56
CA GLU A 391 -8.53 27.65 -21.98
C GLU A 391 -8.82 26.28 -22.63
N GLY A 392 -8.26 26.00 -23.81
CA GLY A 392 -8.41 24.75 -24.57
C GLY A 392 -7.37 23.68 -24.27
N ALA A 393 -6.32 24.00 -23.51
CA ALA A 393 -5.22 23.08 -23.19
C ALA A 393 -5.29 22.51 -21.76
N VAL A 394 -6.46 22.64 -21.13
CA VAL A 394 -6.85 21.99 -19.88
C VAL A 394 -8.16 21.24 -20.14
N GLY A 395 -8.32 20.03 -19.59
CA GLY A 395 -9.57 19.27 -19.71
C GLY A 395 -10.75 20.07 -19.14
N GLN A 396 -10.57 20.66 -17.96
CA GLN A 396 -11.45 21.66 -17.33
C GLN A 396 -10.60 22.56 -16.41
N VAL A 397 -10.84 23.88 -16.44
CA VAL A 397 -10.27 24.79 -15.42
C VAL A 397 -11.09 24.65 -14.15
N ILE A 398 -10.42 24.35 -13.03
CA ILE A 398 -11.04 24.23 -11.71
C ILE A 398 -10.46 25.34 -10.83
N ASP A 399 -11.33 26.22 -10.33
CA ASP A 399 -10.93 27.38 -9.51
C ASP A 399 -10.18 26.96 -8.24
N ALA A 400 -10.59 25.85 -7.63
CA ALA A 400 -9.93 25.23 -6.47
C ALA A 400 -9.03 24.05 -6.87
N GLY A 401 -8.21 24.23 -7.91
CA GLY A 401 -7.41 23.17 -8.54
C GLY A 401 -6.59 22.32 -7.57
N ILE A 402 -5.77 22.94 -6.70
CA ILE A 402 -4.94 22.21 -5.73
C ILE A 402 -5.81 21.42 -4.73
N PHE A 403 -6.85 22.05 -4.15
CA PHE A 403 -7.72 21.36 -3.18
C PHE A 403 -8.46 20.19 -3.83
N PHE A 404 -8.92 20.35 -5.06
CA PHE A 404 -9.55 19.28 -5.83
C PHE A 404 -8.58 18.12 -6.04
N VAL A 405 -7.38 18.40 -6.52
CA VAL A 405 -6.37 17.36 -6.79
C VAL A 405 -6.03 16.59 -5.52
N LEU A 406 -5.71 17.29 -4.43
CA LEU A 406 -5.31 16.67 -3.17
C LEU A 406 -6.46 15.84 -2.56
N ALA A 407 -7.68 16.37 -2.55
CA ALA A 407 -8.85 15.64 -2.04
C ALA A 407 -9.16 14.38 -2.86
N VAL A 408 -9.00 14.45 -4.19
CA VAL A 408 -9.24 13.30 -5.08
C VAL A 408 -8.14 12.25 -4.91
N MET A 409 -6.87 12.64 -4.81
CA MET A 409 -5.76 11.70 -4.60
C MET A 409 -5.92 10.91 -3.29
N GLY A 410 -6.38 11.56 -2.20
CA GLY A 410 -6.70 10.87 -0.94
C GLY A 410 -7.78 9.76 -1.07
N VAL A 411 -8.64 9.80 -2.10
CA VAL A 411 -9.61 8.72 -2.37
C VAL A 411 -8.92 7.47 -2.95
N GLY A 412 -7.80 7.61 -3.65
CA GLY A 412 -7.06 6.48 -4.23
C GLY A 412 -6.62 5.47 -3.18
N VAL A 413 -6.23 5.98 -2.01
CA VAL A 413 -5.88 5.23 -0.79
C VAL A 413 -6.95 4.21 -0.42
N LEU A 414 -8.21 4.62 -0.52
CA LEU A 414 -9.35 3.78 -0.15
C LEU A 414 -9.44 2.55 -1.07
N GLY A 415 -9.04 2.67 -2.33
CA GLY A 415 -9.05 1.55 -3.28
C GLY A 415 -8.15 0.40 -2.85
N SER A 416 -6.91 0.69 -2.45
CA SER A 416 -5.97 -0.34 -1.96
C SER A 416 -6.39 -0.93 -0.62
N LEU A 417 -6.94 -0.11 0.30
CA LEU A 417 -7.48 -0.60 1.57
C LEU A 417 -8.72 -1.49 1.37
N MET A 418 -9.64 -1.07 0.50
CA MET A 418 -10.80 -1.87 0.10
C MET A 418 -10.37 -3.21 -0.48
N ALA A 419 -9.30 -3.23 -1.28
CA ALA A 419 -8.75 -4.46 -1.84
C ALA A 419 -8.21 -5.41 -0.77
N GLY A 420 -7.38 -4.91 0.15
CA GLY A 420 -6.83 -5.69 1.24
C GLY A 420 -7.92 -6.25 2.16
N TRP A 421 -8.87 -5.41 2.57
CA TRP A 421 -9.98 -5.80 3.47
C TRP A 421 -10.95 -6.79 2.82
N ALA A 422 -11.37 -6.54 1.58
CA ALA A 422 -12.41 -7.35 0.92
C ALA A 422 -11.92 -8.73 0.50
N SER A 423 -10.60 -8.93 0.37
CA SER A 423 -9.96 -10.18 -0.05
C SER A 423 -10.23 -11.37 0.87
N ALA A 424 -10.63 -11.12 2.12
CA ALA A 424 -10.77 -12.13 3.18
C ALA A 424 -9.49 -12.97 3.42
N ASN A 425 -8.32 -12.42 3.09
CA ASN A 425 -7.01 -12.99 3.37
C ASN A 425 -6.25 -12.12 4.39
N LYS A 426 -5.69 -12.76 5.44
CA LYS A 426 -4.96 -12.06 6.51
C LYS A 426 -3.70 -11.37 5.99
N PHE A 427 -3.00 -11.95 5.02
CA PHE A 427 -1.81 -11.34 4.43
C PHE A 427 -2.18 -10.09 3.62
N SER A 428 -3.24 -10.16 2.82
CA SER A 428 -3.73 -9.00 2.08
C SER A 428 -4.31 -7.90 2.96
N LEU A 429 -4.91 -8.27 4.09
CA LEU A 429 -5.34 -7.29 5.11
C LEU A 429 -4.14 -6.58 5.73
N LEU A 430 -3.08 -7.30 6.10
CA LEU A 430 -1.86 -6.70 6.62
C LEU A 430 -1.20 -5.77 5.59
N GLY A 431 -1.15 -6.17 4.32
CA GLY A 431 -0.68 -5.31 3.22
C GLY A 431 -1.52 -4.04 3.09
N GLY A 432 -2.85 -4.18 3.08
CA GLY A 432 -3.77 -3.03 3.04
C GLY A 432 -3.64 -2.08 4.23
N LEU A 433 -3.37 -2.60 5.44
CA LEU A 433 -3.11 -1.77 6.63
C LEU A 433 -1.78 -1.02 6.55
N ARG A 434 -0.71 -1.67 6.05
CA ARG A 434 0.58 -1.02 5.78
C ARG A 434 0.42 0.09 4.75
N THR A 435 -0.29 -0.20 3.65
CA THR A 435 -0.64 0.79 2.62
C THR A 435 -1.36 2.00 3.24
N ALA A 436 -2.37 1.78 4.09
CA ALA A 436 -3.09 2.87 4.74
C ALA A 436 -2.18 3.72 5.68
N ALA A 437 -1.31 3.08 6.46
CA ALA A 437 -0.39 3.76 7.36
C ALA A 437 0.63 4.63 6.59
N GLN A 438 1.22 4.08 5.53
CA GLN A 438 2.13 4.80 4.64
C GLN A 438 1.44 5.98 3.96
N LEU A 439 0.27 5.75 3.38
CA LEU A 439 -0.45 6.79 2.64
C LEU A 439 -0.83 7.97 3.53
N LEU A 440 -1.33 7.71 4.73
CA LEU A 440 -1.66 8.77 5.68
C LEU A 440 -0.43 9.59 6.11
N ALA A 441 0.72 8.94 6.30
CA ALA A 441 1.95 9.61 6.73
C ALA A 441 2.54 10.51 5.64
N TYR A 442 2.42 10.13 4.37
CA TYR A 442 3.02 10.84 3.24
C TYR A 442 2.08 11.83 2.54
N GLU A 443 0.77 11.74 2.75
CA GLU A 443 -0.17 12.75 2.26
C GLU A 443 0.09 14.12 2.89
N LEU A 444 0.35 14.17 4.21
CA LEU A 444 0.61 15.42 4.93
C LEU A 444 1.80 16.24 4.39
N PRO A 445 3.02 15.71 4.24
CA PRO A 445 4.13 16.48 3.66
C PRO A 445 3.86 16.90 2.22
N MET A 446 3.15 16.10 1.43
CA MET A 446 2.74 16.46 0.07
C MET A 446 1.77 17.65 0.06
N LEU A 447 0.77 17.66 0.95
CA LEU A 447 -0.17 18.78 1.15
C LEU A 447 0.58 20.08 1.51
N LEU A 448 1.51 20.00 2.47
CA LEU A 448 2.27 21.15 2.94
C LEU A 448 3.20 21.73 1.85
N ALA A 449 3.83 20.86 1.06
CA ALA A 449 4.66 21.28 -0.07
C ALA A 449 3.83 21.94 -1.19
N ALA A 450 2.64 21.40 -1.51
CA ALA A 450 1.73 22.01 -2.48
C ALA A 450 1.20 23.38 -1.99
N ALA A 451 0.92 23.50 -0.70
CA ALA A 451 0.48 24.76 -0.09
C ALA A 451 1.54 25.86 -0.16
N SER A 452 2.83 25.51 -0.06
CA SER A 452 3.94 26.44 -0.26
C SER A 452 3.90 27.06 -1.66
N VAL A 453 3.73 26.27 -2.73
CA VAL A 453 3.61 26.80 -4.10
C VAL A 453 2.37 27.67 -4.28
N ALA A 454 1.23 27.24 -3.73
CA ALA A 454 0.00 28.03 -3.78
C ALA A 454 0.19 29.42 -3.14
N MET A 455 0.90 29.46 -2.01
CA MET A 455 1.24 30.71 -1.31
C MET A 455 2.18 31.60 -2.14
N ALA A 456 3.18 31.02 -2.82
CA ALA A 456 4.08 31.74 -3.71
C ALA A 456 3.30 32.44 -4.84
N ALA A 457 2.40 31.70 -5.49
CA ALA A 457 1.58 32.17 -6.60
C ALA A 457 0.43 33.09 -6.19
N GLY A 458 -0.05 33.02 -4.95
CA GLY A 458 -1.21 33.78 -4.49
C GLY A 458 -2.55 33.26 -5.05
N THR A 459 -2.57 32.03 -5.56
CA THR A 459 -3.76 31.37 -6.13
C THR A 459 -3.69 29.87 -5.91
N VAL A 460 -4.85 29.23 -5.86
CA VAL A 460 -5.01 27.78 -5.69
C VAL A 460 -5.42 27.08 -7.00
N SER A 461 -5.59 27.86 -8.07
CA SER A 461 -5.85 27.34 -9.42
C SER A 461 -4.55 26.88 -10.08
N LEU A 462 -4.53 25.69 -10.69
CA LEU A 462 -3.34 25.18 -11.38
C LEU A 462 -2.90 26.06 -12.57
N PRO A 463 -3.82 26.58 -13.42
CA PRO A 463 -3.43 27.53 -14.46
C PRO A 463 -2.88 28.84 -13.89
N GLY A 464 -3.50 29.39 -12.84
CA GLY A 464 -3.01 30.63 -12.24
C GLY A 464 -1.64 30.49 -11.59
N ILE A 465 -1.28 29.30 -11.08
CA ILE A 465 0.07 29.03 -10.59
C ILE A 465 1.09 29.08 -11.74
N LEU A 466 0.73 28.53 -12.90
CA LEU A 466 1.59 28.59 -14.08
C LEU A 466 1.69 30.01 -14.63
N ASP A 467 0.62 30.79 -14.62
CA ASP A 467 0.64 32.19 -15.06
C ASP A 467 1.52 33.05 -14.15
N ALA A 468 1.57 32.74 -12.85
CA ALA A 468 2.41 33.43 -11.88
C ALA A 468 3.85 32.89 -11.82
N PHE A 469 4.15 31.76 -12.47
CA PHE A 469 5.43 31.08 -12.33
C PHE A 469 6.59 31.90 -12.89
N GLU A 470 7.66 32.02 -12.10
CA GLU A 470 8.91 32.63 -12.53
C GLU A 470 10.09 31.69 -12.26
N TRP A 471 11.06 31.62 -13.18
CA TRP A 471 12.17 30.67 -13.10
C TRP A 471 13.05 30.82 -11.86
N TRP A 472 13.11 32.02 -11.26
CA TRP A 472 13.82 32.24 -9.99
C TRP A 472 13.09 31.66 -8.78
N TRP A 473 11.88 31.12 -8.94
CA TRP A 473 11.18 30.37 -7.89
C TRP A 473 11.89 29.06 -7.57
N LEU A 474 12.47 28.43 -8.59
CA LEU A 474 13.01 27.07 -8.48
C LEU A 474 14.06 26.91 -7.36
N PRO A 475 15.07 27.78 -7.19
CA PRO A 475 16.10 27.59 -6.17
C PRO A 475 15.58 27.58 -4.73
N TRP A 476 14.54 28.35 -4.43
CA TRP A 476 13.97 28.40 -3.08
C TRP A 476 12.72 27.52 -2.92
N GLN A 477 12.12 27.04 -4.02
CA GLN A 477 11.05 26.05 -4.02
C GLN A 477 11.53 24.60 -4.17
N ILE A 478 12.81 24.36 -4.45
CA ILE A 478 13.36 23.03 -4.72
C ILE A 478 13.15 22.06 -3.54
N THR A 479 13.26 22.53 -2.30
CA THR A 479 12.98 21.70 -1.12
C THR A 479 11.53 21.24 -1.11
N GLY A 480 10.59 22.13 -1.43
CA GLY A 480 9.17 21.78 -1.61
C GLY A 480 8.96 20.79 -2.74
N ALA A 481 9.63 20.99 -3.88
CA ALA A 481 9.56 20.10 -5.02
C ALA A 481 10.04 18.68 -4.68
N LEU A 482 11.17 18.57 -3.98
CA LEU A 482 11.72 17.29 -3.53
C LEU A 482 10.80 16.61 -2.51
N VAL A 483 10.28 17.35 -1.53
CA VAL A 483 9.33 16.81 -0.55
C VAL A 483 8.07 16.30 -1.25
N PHE A 484 7.48 17.09 -2.15
CA PHE A 484 6.29 16.71 -2.92
C PHE A 484 6.55 15.46 -3.78
N PHE A 485 7.66 15.42 -4.50
CA PHE A 485 8.01 14.31 -5.39
C PHE A 485 8.31 13.01 -4.62
N VAL A 486 9.09 13.08 -3.54
CA VAL A 486 9.41 11.92 -2.71
C VAL A 486 8.15 11.41 -1.98
N ALA A 487 7.31 12.31 -1.47
CA ALA A 487 6.08 11.92 -0.81
C ALA A 487 5.08 11.29 -1.78
N GLY A 488 4.95 11.84 -2.98
CA GLY A 488 4.14 11.22 -4.03
C GLY A 488 4.71 9.87 -4.50
N LEU A 489 6.04 9.69 -4.55
CA LEU A 489 6.63 8.40 -4.89
C LEU A 489 6.30 7.34 -3.84
N ALA A 490 6.29 7.72 -2.56
CA ALA A 490 5.81 6.87 -1.48
C ALA A 490 4.31 6.58 -1.60
N GLU A 491 3.49 7.55 -2.05
CA GLU A 491 2.07 7.31 -2.30
C GLU A 491 1.83 6.24 -3.37
N LEU A 492 2.66 6.21 -4.41
CA LEU A 492 2.57 5.20 -5.48
C LEU A 492 3.03 3.81 -5.06
N GLN A 493 3.58 3.63 -3.85
CA GLN A 493 4.07 2.34 -3.34
C GLN A 493 5.08 1.68 -4.29
N ARG A 494 5.91 2.50 -4.95
CA ARG A 494 6.96 2.04 -5.86
C ARG A 494 8.29 1.94 -5.10
N PRO A 495 9.20 1.02 -5.47
CA PRO A 495 10.51 0.95 -4.87
C PRO A 495 11.21 2.32 -4.95
N PRO A 496 11.80 2.82 -3.84
CA PRO A 496 12.13 2.10 -2.61
C PRO A 496 11.01 2.03 -1.54
N PHE A 497 9.80 2.53 -1.81
CA PHE A 497 8.67 2.62 -0.88
C PHE A 497 7.59 1.54 -1.09
N ASP A 498 7.92 0.38 -1.67
CA ASP A 498 6.97 -0.69 -2.02
C ASP A 498 6.72 -1.72 -0.90
N MET A 499 7.13 -1.43 0.33
CA MET A 499 6.99 -2.32 1.50
C MET A 499 5.58 -2.91 1.72
N PRO A 500 4.48 -2.17 1.46
CA PRO A 500 3.13 -2.74 1.62
C PRO A 500 2.75 -3.81 0.60
N VAL A 501 3.47 -3.89 -0.52
CA VAL A 501 3.21 -4.79 -1.65
C VAL A 501 4.36 -5.79 -1.86
N ALA A 502 5.49 -5.59 -1.18
CA ALA A 502 6.72 -6.34 -1.41
C ALA A 502 6.56 -7.87 -1.39
N ASP A 503 6.92 -8.50 -2.51
CA ASP A 503 6.81 -9.94 -2.71
C ASP A 503 7.56 -10.76 -1.66
N SER A 504 8.72 -10.25 -1.24
CA SER A 504 9.61 -10.91 -0.28
C SER A 504 9.02 -11.00 1.13
N GLU A 505 8.04 -10.16 1.49
CA GLU A 505 7.49 -10.12 2.84
C GLU A 505 6.00 -10.46 2.92
N ILE A 506 5.21 -9.93 1.96
CA ILE A 506 3.75 -9.97 2.03
C ILE A 506 3.12 -10.38 0.69
N ILE A 507 3.90 -11.08 -0.14
CA ILE A 507 3.50 -11.73 -1.41
C ILE A 507 3.15 -10.75 -2.52
N PHE A 508 2.09 -9.97 -2.33
CA PHE A 508 1.70 -8.86 -3.20
C PHE A 508 0.69 -7.93 -2.50
N GLY A 509 0.71 -7.93 -1.16
CA GLY A 509 -0.13 -7.11 -0.30
C GLY A 509 -1.62 -7.21 -0.62
N ALA A 510 -2.24 -6.04 -0.80
CA ALA A 510 -3.67 -5.91 -1.09
C ALA A 510 -4.11 -6.55 -2.42
N TYR A 511 -3.17 -6.84 -3.32
CA TYR A 511 -3.48 -7.25 -4.69
C TYR A 511 -3.39 -8.78 -4.91
N THR A 512 -2.94 -9.55 -3.92
CA THR A 512 -2.68 -10.99 -4.01
C THR A 512 -3.85 -11.81 -4.56
N GLU A 513 -5.09 -11.47 -4.18
CA GLU A 513 -6.29 -12.23 -4.59
C GLU A 513 -6.87 -11.80 -5.94
N TYR A 514 -6.33 -10.75 -6.58
CA TYR A 514 -6.88 -10.21 -7.82
C TYR A 514 -6.35 -10.92 -9.06
N THR A 515 -7.25 -11.17 -10.01
CA THR A 515 -6.94 -11.86 -11.28
C THR A 515 -7.56 -11.12 -12.47
N GLY A 516 -7.21 -11.56 -13.69
CA GLY A 516 -7.78 -11.05 -14.93
C GLY A 516 -7.73 -9.53 -15.09
N LEU A 517 -8.84 -8.95 -15.54
CA LEU A 517 -8.96 -7.52 -15.81
C LEU A 517 -8.89 -6.67 -14.53
N ARG A 518 -9.39 -7.16 -13.38
CA ARG A 518 -9.37 -6.38 -12.12
C ARG A 518 -7.95 -6.11 -11.64
N PHE A 519 -7.07 -7.10 -11.78
CA PHE A 519 -5.65 -6.94 -11.50
C PHE A 519 -4.99 -5.93 -12.46
N ALA A 520 -5.31 -6.00 -13.75
CA ALA A 520 -4.80 -5.06 -14.74
C ALA A 520 -5.20 -3.61 -14.45
N LEU A 521 -6.38 -3.37 -13.87
CA LEU A 521 -6.81 -2.02 -13.47
C LEU A 521 -5.97 -1.46 -12.30
N PHE A 522 -5.51 -2.29 -11.36
CA PHE A 522 -4.57 -1.84 -10.31
C PHE A 522 -3.21 -1.48 -10.89
N LEU A 523 -2.68 -2.31 -11.80
CA LEU A 523 -1.44 -1.97 -12.50
C LEU A 523 -1.60 -0.66 -13.28
N LEU A 524 -2.71 -0.51 -14.02
CA LEU A 524 -3.00 0.73 -14.74
C LEU A 524 -3.07 1.93 -13.79
N ALA A 525 -3.66 1.78 -12.60
CA ALA A 525 -3.73 2.84 -11.60
C ALA A 525 -2.34 3.25 -11.10
N GLU A 526 -1.46 2.28 -10.83
CA GLU A 526 -0.07 2.54 -10.41
C GLU A 526 0.71 3.33 -11.47
N TYR A 527 0.60 2.94 -12.75
CA TYR A 527 1.25 3.66 -13.85
C TYR A 527 0.60 5.02 -14.16
N ALA A 528 -0.73 5.12 -14.07
CA ALA A 528 -1.43 6.40 -14.18
C ALA A 528 -1.03 7.35 -13.06
N GLY A 529 -0.81 6.83 -11.86
CA GLY A 529 -0.29 7.57 -10.73
C GLY A 529 1.10 8.16 -11.00
N ILE A 530 2.02 7.43 -11.66
CA ILE A 530 3.33 7.98 -12.07
C ILE A 530 3.13 9.19 -12.99
N VAL A 531 2.28 9.06 -14.01
CA VAL A 531 2.01 10.15 -14.97
C VAL A 531 1.42 11.36 -14.26
N VAL A 532 0.43 11.15 -13.39
CA VAL A 532 -0.23 12.21 -12.64
C VAL A 532 0.74 12.89 -11.68
N LEU A 533 1.49 12.13 -10.87
CA LEU A 533 2.47 12.68 -9.95
C LEU A 533 3.51 13.54 -10.67
N CYS A 534 4.12 12.99 -11.74
CA CYS A 534 5.13 13.69 -12.51
C CYS A 534 4.55 14.94 -13.21
N GLY A 535 3.31 14.86 -13.69
CA GLY A 535 2.59 15.99 -14.28
C GLY A 535 2.31 17.09 -13.27
N LEU A 536 1.85 16.74 -12.06
CA LEU A 536 1.63 17.69 -10.97
C LEU A 536 2.93 18.32 -10.49
N THR A 537 3.99 17.55 -10.30
CA THR A 537 5.31 18.10 -9.96
C THR A 537 5.79 19.07 -11.05
N THR A 538 5.57 18.73 -12.32
CA THR A 538 5.91 19.59 -13.45
C THR A 538 5.14 20.91 -13.41
N VAL A 539 3.82 20.87 -13.15
CA VAL A 539 2.97 22.06 -13.11
C VAL A 539 3.25 22.93 -11.90
N LEU A 540 3.40 22.33 -10.71
CA LEU A 540 3.57 23.08 -9.46
C LEU A 540 4.97 23.68 -9.32
N PHE A 541 6.03 22.96 -9.72
CA PHE A 541 7.40 23.34 -9.39
C PHE A 541 8.30 23.62 -10.60
N LEU A 542 8.01 23.05 -11.77
CA LEU A 542 8.87 23.15 -12.95
C LEU A 542 8.28 24.02 -14.06
N GLY A 543 7.25 24.81 -13.76
CA GLY A 543 6.67 25.78 -14.69
C GLY A 543 5.84 25.17 -15.82
N GLY A 544 5.41 23.91 -15.73
CA GLY A 544 4.45 23.34 -16.68
C GLY A 544 4.89 23.47 -18.14
N TRP A 545 4.07 24.19 -18.91
CA TRP A 545 4.25 24.43 -20.34
C TRP A 545 5.35 25.45 -20.67
N HIS A 546 5.85 26.20 -19.69
CA HIS A 546 6.85 27.25 -19.92
C HIS A 546 8.16 26.64 -20.40
N GLY A 547 8.60 27.06 -21.59
CA GLY A 547 9.87 26.63 -22.16
C GLY A 547 11.06 27.41 -21.58
N PRO A 548 12.29 26.87 -21.65
CA PRO A 548 13.48 27.68 -21.40
C PRO A 548 13.49 28.89 -22.35
N LEU A 549 13.87 30.06 -21.84
CA LEU A 549 13.97 31.32 -22.60
C LEU A 549 12.65 31.81 -23.26
N GLY A 550 11.49 31.42 -22.73
CA GLY A 550 10.17 31.88 -23.22
C GLY A 550 9.70 31.16 -24.49
N ALA A 551 10.20 29.96 -24.75
CA ALA A 551 9.81 29.13 -25.89
C ALA A 551 8.43 28.46 -25.69
N ASP A 552 7.36 29.24 -25.53
CA ASP A 552 6.03 28.73 -25.12
C ASP A 552 5.16 28.26 -26.29
N GLY A 553 5.61 28.47 -27.53
CA GLY A 553 4.89 28.07 -28.74
C GLY A 553 4.60 26.57 -28.87
N LEU A 554 5.36 25.72 -28.16
CA LEU A 554 5.15 24.26 -28.05
C LEU A 554 4.94 23.84 -26.59
N GLY A 555 4.15 24.59 -25.83
CA GLY A 555 3.96 24.37 -24.40
C GLY A 555 3.64 22.93 -23.97
N TRP A 556 2.81 22.23 -24.72
CA TRP A 556 2.45 20.83 -24.44
C TRP A 556 3.62 19.86 -24.60
N VAL A 557 4.56 20.15 -25.50
CA VAL A 557 5.78 19.35 -25.63
C VAL A 557 6.64 19.52 -24.40
N TRP A 558 6.75 20.73 -23.84
CA TRP A 558 7.52 20.99 -22.63
C TRP A 558 6.93 20.31 -21.41
N THR A 559 5.61 20.38 -21.22
CA THR A 559 4.95 19.68 -20.12
C THR A 559 5.18 18.16 -20.22
N LEU A 560 5.00 17.58 -21.41
CA LEU A 560 5.24 16.14 -21.63
C LEU A 560 6.72 15.75 -21.45
N LEU A 561 7.66 16.58 -21.91
CA LEU A 561 9.08 16.33 -21.78
C LEU A 561 9.53 16.34 -20.32
N LYS A 562 9.14 17.36 -19.54
CA LYS A 562 9.45 17.45 -18.10
C LYS A 562 8.80 16.31 -17.32
N THR A 563 7.54 15.98 -17.64
CA THR A 563 6.83 14.83 -17.07
C THR A 563 7.56 13.52 -17.39
N GLY A 564 8.03 13.34 -18.63
CA GLY A 564 8.77 12.16 -19.06
C GLY A 564 10.15 12.05 -18.40
N ILE A 565 10.85 13.16 -18.19
CA ILE A 565 12.12 13.19 -17.43
C ILE A 565 11.87 12.77 -15.98
N LEU A 566 10.84 13.30 -15.33
CA LEU A 566 10.49 12.89 -13.96
C LEU A 566 10.06 11.42 -13.89
N ALA A 567 9.29 10.92 -14.88
CA ALA A 567 8.95 9.50 -14.96
C ALA A 567 10.19 8.61 -15.14
N PHE A 568 11.18 9.06 -15.93
CA PHE A 568 12.47 8.39 -16.01
C PHE A 568 13.20 8.39 -14.66
N VAL A 569 13.15 9.49 -13.90
CA VAL A 569 13.72 9.54 -12.54
C VAL A 569 13.01 8.55 -11.62
N VAL A 570 11.67 8.42 -11.67
CA VAL A 570 10.94 7.40 -10.91
C VAL A 570 11.44 5.98 -11.23
N ILE A 571 11.59 5.66 -12.52
CA ILE A 571 12.13 4.36 -12.97
C ILE A 571 13.57 4.18 -12.52
N TRP A 572 14.40 5.22 -12.59
CA TRP A 572 15.79 5.17 -12.18
C TRP A 572 15.90 4.88 -10.68
N LEU A 573 15.13 5.58 -9.83
CA LEU A 573 15.10 5.35 -8.40
C LEU A 573 14.74 3.91 -8.05
N ARG A 574 13.75 3.33 -8.76
CA ARG A 574 13.35 1.93 -8.60
C ARG A 574 14.51 0.95 -8.80
N VAL A 575 15.37 1.21 -9.79
CA VAL A 575 16.46 0.30 -10.17
C VAL A 575 17.70 0.51 -9.29
N SER A 576 17.93 1.73 -8.82
CA SER A 576 19.14 2.09 -8.09
C SER A 576 19.06 1.90 -6.58
N TYR A 577 17.87 2.01 -5.97
CA TYR A 577 17.73 1.97 -4.51
C TYR A 577 17.16 0.65 -4.00
N PRO A 578 17.68 0.14 -2.87
CA PRO A 578 17.05 -0.96 -2.16
C PRO A 578 15.75 -0.50 -1.50
N ARG A 579 14.89 -1.46 -1.15
CA ARG A 579 13.64 -1.19 -0.45
C ARG A 579 13.90 -0.64 0.95
N LEU A 580 13.09 0.33 1.34
CA LEU A 580 13.05 0.84 2.71
C LEU A 580 12.06 0.04 3.53
N ARG A 581 12.44 -0.18 4.78
CA ARG A 581 11.61 -0.86 5.75
C ARG A 581 10.47 0.05 6.24
N GLU A 582 9.34 -0.51 6.68
CA GLU A 582 8.15 0.26 7.09
C GLU A 582 8.47 1.26 8.21
N ASP A 583 9.28 0.88 9.20
CA ASP A 583 9.71 1.77 10.28
C ASP A 583 10.59 2.93 9.78
N GLN A 584 11.53 2.65 8.87
CA GLN A 584 12.39 3.64 8.23
C GLN A 584 11.57 4.61 7.36
N LEU A 585 10.58 4.10 6.66
CA LEU A 585 9.63 4.84 5.84
C LEU A 585 8.81 5.80 6.71
N GLN A 586 8.21 5.31 7.81
CA GLN A 586 7.50 6.18 8.76
C GLN A 586 8.43 7.22 9.39
N LYS A 587 9.65 6.83 9.77
CA LYS A 587 10.66 7.76 10.31
C LYS A 587 11.01 8.86 9.30
N LEU A 588 11.22 8.53 8.03
CA LEU A 588 11.52 9.50 6.98
C LEU A 588 10.39 10.53 6.83
N ALA A 589 9.13 10.10 6.81
CA ALA A 589 7.99 11.00 6.74
C ALA A 589 7.94 11.96 7.94
N TRP A 590 7.95 11.41 9.16
CA TRP A 590 7.73 12.18 10.39
C TRP A 590 8.91 13.04 10.82
N THR A 591 10.13 12.54 10.67
CA THR A 591 11.33 13.23 11.17
C THR A 591 12.05 14.06 10.12
N THR A 592 11.79 13.82 8.83
CA THR A 592 12.49 14.52 7.73
C THR A 592 11.53 15.30 6.85
N LEU A 593 10.58 14.64 6.18
CA LEU A 593 9.76 15.28 5.16
C LEU A 593 8.80 16.32 5.73
N ILE A 594 8.10 16.01 6.83
CA ILE A 594 7.17 16.97 7.46
C ILE A 594 7.90 18.23 7.95
N PRO A 595 9.00 18.13 8.73
CA PRO A 595 9.78 19.31 9.12
C PRO A 595 10.31 20.12 7.93
N LEU A 596 10.78 19.47 6.87
CA LEU A 596 11.23 20.15 5.65
C LEU A 596 10.08 20.89 4.95
N ALA A 597 8.89 20.28 4.87
CA ALA A 597 7.70 20.92 4.29
C ALA A 597 7.27 22.17 5.09
N LEU A 598 7.33 22.08 6.42
CA LEU A 598 7.04 23.19 7.32
C LEU A 598 8.08 24.32 7.22
N ALA A 599 9.36 23.96 7.12
CA ALA A 599 10.42 24.94 6.89
C ALA A 599 10.24 25.62 5.52
N GLN A 600 9.84 24.87 4.50
CA GLN A 600 9.60 25.38 3.15
C GLN A 600 8.42 26.36 3.09
N ILE A 601 7.29 26.03 3.72
CA ILE A 601 6.14 26.95 3.73
C ILE A 601 6.46 28.23 4.52
N ALA A 602 7.21 28.13 5.62
CA ALA A 602 7.69 29.29 6.38
C ALA A 602 8.64 30.17 5.54
N LEU A 603 9.60 29.55 4.85
CA LEU A 603 10.50 30.24 3.92
C LEU A 603 9.70 30.98 2.84
N THR A 604 8.67 30.33 2.29
CA THR A 604 7.80 30.93 1.27
C THR A 604 7.09 32.17 1.80
N GLY A 605 6.55 32.10 3.03
CA GLY A 605 5.93 33.25 3.68
C GLY A 605 6.89 34.42 3.85
N ILE A 606 8.11 34.16 4.32
CA ILE A 606 9.16 35.19 4.50
C ILE A 606 9.52 35.83 3.15
N VAL A 607 9.81 35.01 2.14
CA VAL A 607 10.19 35.48 0.80
C VAL A 607 9.08 36.30 0.18
N LYS A 608 7.81 35.87 0.31
CA LYS A 608 6.68 36.60 -0.25
C LYS A 608 6.48 37.96 0.42
N VAL A 609 6.66 38.05 1.73
CA VAL A 609 6.59 39.32 2.49
C VAL A 609 7.80 40.22 2.21
N ALA A 610 8.97 39.65 1.89
CA ALA A 610 10.16 40.44 1.60
C ALA A 610 10.19 41.01 0.16
N ILE A 611 9.48 40.37 -0.78
CA ILE A 611 9.42 40.76 -2.19
C ILE A 611 8.19 41.63 -2.51
N ASN A 612 7.10 41.48 -1.76
CA ASN A 612 5.96 42.40 -1.76
C ASN A 612 6.28 43.66 -0.93
#